data_AF-A0A2T7CN15-F1
#
_entry.id   AF-A0A2T7CN15-F1
#
_cell.length_a   1.000
_cell.length_b   1.000
_cell.length_c   1.000
_cell.angle_alpha   90.00
_cell.angle_beta   90.00
_cell.angle_gamma   90.00
#
_symmetry.space_group_name_H-M   'P 1'
#
loop_
_entity.id
_entity.type
_entity.pdbx_description
1 polymer ?
#
loop_
_entity_poly.entity_id
_entity_poly.type
_entity_poly.pdbx_seq_one_letter_code
_entity_poly.pdbx_strand_id
1 'polypeptide(L)'
;MAESPKIFWDHEGHAHTNALHWEGFPHLLWESLQLFCYTEPPQYDGVEYGEEDIPRCRVKMTIPQHPFRCLWQPIEISVVGYRLVDTIEMAALEAIHILYDQHPEEVAAYPIGLFPAADSRDPEWVFRISHSGHLLGDLVEETLCTMIRFMNVQHHYQILQHRSMNQLTNIAQSHHRNVDQ
;
A
#
# COMPACT_ATOMS: atom_id res chain seq x y z
N MET A 1 22.02 -8.88 -13.36
CA MET A 1 21.22 -8.61 -12.14
C MET A 1 20.33 -9.82 -11.94
N ALA A 2 20.35 -10.43 -10.76
CA ALA A 2 19.55 -11.65 -10.51
C ALA A 2 18.06 -11.27 -10.49
N GLU A 3 17.22 -12.00 -11.22
CA GLU A 3 15.77 -11.92 -11.08
C GLU A 3 15.40 -12.40 -9.68
N SER A 4 15.10 -11.47 -8.78
CA SER A 4 14.51 -11.80 -7.49
C SER A 4 13.14 -12.46 -7.73
N PRO A 5 12.83 -13.60 -7.10
CA PRO A 5 11.54 -14.26 -7.31
C PRO A 5 10.41 -13.31 -6.89
N LYS A 6 9.40 -13.21 -7.76
CA LYS A 6 8.25 -12.31 -7.63
C LYS A 6 7.55 -12.46 -6.29
N ILE A 7 7.19 -13.70 -5.94
CA ILE A 7 6.64 -14.09 -4.63
C ILE A 7 7.21 -15.47 -4.34
N PHE A 8 7.77 -15.66 -3.14
CA PHE A 8 8.27 -16.94 -2.67
C PHE A 8 7.27 -17.54 -1.70
N TRP A 9 6.83 -18.78 -1.94
CA TRP A 9 5.98 -19.50 -1.01
C TRP A 9 6.81 -20.45 -0.17
N ASP A 10 6.66 -20.38 1.15
CA ASP A 10 7.31 -21.32 2.05
C ASP A 10 6.49 -22.61 2.25
N HIS A 11 7.02 -23.48 3.09
CA HIS A 11 6.48 -24.79 3.42
C HIS A 11 5.30 -24.71 4.40
N GLU A 12 5.12 -23.57 5.05
CA GLU A 12 3.98 -23.28 5.94
C GLU A 12 2.81 -22.64 5.18
N GLY A 13 3.01 -22.28 3.90
CA GLY A 13 2.00 -21.69 3.03
C GLY A 13 2.00 -20.16 3.06
N HIS A 14 3.07 -19.53 3.55
CA HIS A 14 3.22 -18.08 3.52
C HIS A 14 3.91 -17.61 2.23
N ALA A 15 3.37 -16.54 1.66
CA ALA A 15 3.89 -15.80 0.54
C ALA A 15 4.76 -14.63 1.00
N HIS A 16 6.05 -14.71 0.70
CA HIS A 16 7.06 -13.69 1.02
C HIS A 16 7.40 -12.88 -0.23
N THR A 17 7.37 -11.55 -0.12
CA THR A 17 7.75 -10.64 -1.22
C THR A 17 8.11 -9.26 -0.70
N ASN A 18 8.87 -8.50 -1.49
CA ASN A 18 9.00 -7.04 -1.32
C ASN A 18 8.04 -6.26 -2.22
N ALA A 19 7.25 -6.95 -3.06
CA ALA A 19 6.27 -6.40 -3.98
C ALA A 19 6.80 -5.36 -4.99
N LEU A 20 8.12 -5.32 -5.23
CA LEU A 20 8.76 -4.36 -6.15
C LEU A 20 8.79 -4.81 -7.62
N HIS A 21 8.16 -5.94 -7.95
CA HIS A 21 8.20 -6.50 -9.30
C HIS A 21 6.99 -6.11 -10.16
N TRP A 22 6.09 -5.29 -9.63
CA TRP A 22 5.04 -4.60 -10.36
C TRP A 22 4.96 -3.13 -9.91
N GLU A 23 4.28 -2.30 -10.71
CA GLU A 23 3.98 -0.91 -10.37
C GLU A 23 2.71 -0.87 -9.51
N GLY A 24 2.82 -0.32 -8.30
CA GLY A 24 1.76 -0.30 -7.29
C GLY A 24 2.12 0.57 -6.09
N PHE A 25 1.27 0.60 -5.08
CA PHE A 25 1.56 1.31 -3.82
C PHE A 25 2.83 0.81 -3.14
N PRO A 26 3.20 -0.48 -3.16
CA PRO A 26 4.49 -0.93 -2.63
C PRO A 26 5.70 -0.23 -3.27
N HIS A 27 5.62 0.06 -4.58
CA HIS A 27 6.68 0.73 -5.32
C HIS A 27 6.79 2.20 -4.91
N LEU A 28 5.65 2.91 -4.86
CA LEU A 28 5.59 4.32 -4.43
C LEU A 28 6.02 4.50 -2.98
N LEU A 29 5.62 3.57 -2.10
CA LEU A 29 6.07 3.54 -0.71
C LEU A 29 7.59 3.37 -0.65
N TRP A 30 8.15 2.42 -1.39
CA TRP A 30 9.59 2.19 -1.36
C TRP A 30 10.39 3.40 -1.85
N GLU A 31 10.01 4.00 -2.98
CA GLU A 31 10.66 5.22 -3.47
C GLU A 31 10.59 6.35 -2.45
N SER A 32 9.46 6.50 -1.76
CA SER A 32 9.30 7.50 -0.70
C SER A 32 10.23 7.22 0.48
N LEU A 33 10.33 5.97 0.92
CA LEU A 33 11.24 5.56 1.99
C LEU A 33 12.72 5.79 1.61
N GLN A 34 13.10 5.63 0.34
CA GLN A 34 14.45 5.93 -0.12
C GLN A 34 14.82 7.41 0.03
N LEU A 35 13.87 8.33 -0.13
CA LEU A 35 14.09 9.77 0.12
C LEU A 35 14.44 10.04 1.59
N PHE A 36 13.94 9.21 2.51
CA PHE A 36 14.27 9.24 3.93
C PHE A 36 15.46 8.32 4.30
N CYS A 37 16.25 7.87 3.32
CA CYS A 37 17.46 7.06 3.55
C CYS A 37 17.22 5.66 4.15
N TYR A 38 16.03 5.08 3.98
CA TYR A 38 15.86 3.64 4.22
C TYR A 38 16.68 2.83 3.22
N THR A 39 17.33 1.79 3.71
CA THR A 39 18.24 0.93 2.91
C THR A 39 17.63 -0.41 2.54
N GLU A 40 16.52 -0.79 3.18
CA GLU A 40 15.83 -2.07 2.98
C GLU A 40 14.36 -1.80 2.65
N PRO A 41 13.81 -2.47 1.62
CA PRO A 41 12.42 -2.28 1.23
C PRO A 41 11.45 -2.91 2.25
N PRO A 42 10.19 -2.45 2.27
CA PRO A 42 9.15 -3.11 3.04
C PRO A 42 9.06 -4.60 2.68
N GLN A 43 8.87 -5.44 3.68
CA GLN A 43 8.67 -6.88 3.52
C GLN A 43 7.21 -7.21 3.74
N TYR A 44 6.67 -8.06 2.88
CA TYR A 44 5.30 -8.55 2.93
C TYR A 44 5.33 -10.07 3.13
N ASP A 45 4.64 -10.51 4.16
CA ASP A 45 4.33 -11.91 4.46
C ASP A 45 2.81 -12.06 4.37
N GLY A 46 2.33 -12.97 3.53
CA GLY A 46 0.90 -13.16 3.38
C GLY A 46 0.48 -14.62 3.39
N VAL A 47 -0.69 -14.89 3.93
CA VAL A 47 -1.26 -16.24 4.00
C VAL A 47 -2.68 -16.22 3.44
N GLU A 48 -3.00 -17.17 2.57
CA GLU A 48 -4.35 -17.39 2.05
C GLU A 48 -5.05 -18.48 2.87
N TYR A 49 -6.32 -18.27 3.18
CA TYR A 49 -7.13 -19.20 3.96
C TYR A 49 -8.60 -19.12 3.57
N GLY A 50 -9.39 -20.15 3.87
CA GLY A 50 -10.84 -20.14 3.71
C GLY A 50 -11.54 -19.80 5.02
N GLU A 51 -12.54 -18.93 4.98
CA GLU A 51 -13.42 -18.62 6.11
C GLU A 51 -14.87 -18.75 5.61
N GLU A 52 -15.61 -19.75 6.10
CA GLU A 52 -16.99 -20.03 5.68
C GLU A 52 -17.14 -20.17 4.14
N ASP A 53 -16.23 -20.91 3.50
CA ASP A 53 -16.11 -21.06 2.02
C ASP A 53 -15.78 -19.77 1.24
N ILE A 54 -15.54 -18.67 1.94
CA ILE A 54 -15.08 -17.41 1.35
C ILE A 54 -13.55 -17.39 1.37
N PRO A 55 -12.88 -17.21 0.22
CA PRO A 55 -11.44 -17.06 0.19
C PRO A 55 -11.03 -15.75 0.89
N ARG A 56 -10.07 -15.85 1.80
CA ARG A 56 -9.48 -14.77 2.56
C ARG A 56 -7.96 -14.81 2.40
N CYS A 57 -7.34 -13.69 2.72
CA CYS A 57 -5.92 -13.64 2.96
C CYS A 57 -5.62 -12.62 4.04
N ARG A 58 -4.51 -12.82 4.73
CA ARG A 58 -3.94 -11.85 5.66
C ARG A 58 -2.56 -11.50 5.16
N VAL A 59 -2.23 -10.22 5.14
CA VAL A 59 -0.88 -9.73 4.83
C VAL A 59 -0.35 -8.97 6.03
N LYS A 60 0.80 -9.42 6.52
CA LYS A 60 1.67 -8.68 7.43
C LYS A 60 2.72 -7.93 6.59
N MET A 61 2.76 -6.62 6.71
CA MET A 61 3.80 -5.79 6.11
C MET A 61 4.67 -5.19 7.21
N THR A 62 5.98 -5.16 6.99
CA THR A 62 6.95 -4.54 7.91
C THR A 62 7.84 -3.55 7.18
N ILE A 63 7.90 -2.32 7.69
CA ILE A 63 8.99 -1.37 7.40
C ILE A 63 9.99 -1.49 8.56
N PRO A 64 11.27 -1.78 8.27
CA PRO A 64 12.28 -1.99 9.31
C PRO A 64 12.56 -0.71 10.10
N GLN A 65 13.28 -0.83 11.21
CA GLN A 65 13.78 0.32 11.97
C GLN A 65 14.58 1.26 11.05
N HIS A 66 14.31 2.57 11.13
CA HIS A 66 15.08 3.54 10.36
C HIS A 66 16.57 3.51 10.76
N PRO A 67 17.51 3.40 9.80
CA PRO A 67 18.93 3.16 10.07
C PRO A 67 19.62 4.29 10.86
N PHE A 68 19.18 5.54 10.64
CA PHE A 68 19.78 6.73 11.27
C PHE A 68 18.89 7.46 12.28
N ARG A 69 17.64 7.02 12.48
CA ARG A 69 16.64 7.74 13.30
C ARG A 69 15.95 6.78 14.26
N CYS A 70 16.51 6.62 15.47
CA CYS A 70 15.95 5.71 16.46
C CYS A 70 14.53 6.06 16.93
N LEU A 71 14.08 7.30 16.73
CA LEU A 71 12.71 7.74 17.06
C LEU A 71 11.68 7.27 16.03
N TRP A 72 12.11 7.01 14.79
CA TRP A 72 11.26 6.48 13.74
C TRP A 72 11.12 4.97 13.97
N GLN A 73 10.07 4.58 14.69
CA GLN A 73 9.84 3.18 15.05
C GLN A 73 9.56 2.33 13.79
N PRO A 74 9.84 1.02 13.83
CA PRO A 74 9.41 0.11 12.77
C PRO A 74 7.88 0.19 12.61
N ILE A 75 7.41 0.11 11.37
CA ILE A 75 5.97 0.09 11.08
C ILE A 75 5.59 -1.35 10.76
N GLU A 76 4.70 -1.92 11.57
CA GLU A 76 4.09 -3.24 11.34
C GLU A 76 2.60 -3.07 11.06
N ILE A 77 2.14 -3.58 9.92
CA ILE A 77 0.74 -3.54 9.50
C ILE A 77 0.25 -4.96 9.28
N SER A 78 -0.98 -5.25 9.71
CA SER A 78 -1.64 -6.53 9.45
C SER A 78 -3.04 -6.27 8.93
N VAL A 79 -3.26 -6.52 7.64
CA VAL A 79 -4.54 -6.32 6.96
C VAL A 79 -5.12 -7.65 6.50
N VAL A 80 -6.45 -7.74 6.46
CA VAL A 80 -7.18 -8.88 5.93
C VAL A 80 -7.91 -8.46 4.67
N GLY A 81 -7.81 -9.27 3.63
CA GLY A 81 -8.52 -9.08 2.38
C GLY A 81 -8.93 -10.41 1.77
N TYR A 82 -9.22 -10.38 0.46
CA TYR A 82 -9.76 -11.53 -0.28
C TYR A 82 -8.79 -12.10 -1.30
N ARG A 83 -7.87 -11.27 -1.78
CA ARG A 83 -6.85 -11.61 -2.76
C ARG A 83 -5.53 -11.05 -2.29
N LEU A 84 -4.48 -11.86 -2.35
CA LEU A 84 -3.18 -11.51 -1.81
C LEU A 84 -2.64 -10.19 -2.39
N VAL A 85 -2.69 -10.02 -3.71
CA VAL A 85 -2.19 -8.82 -4.40
C VAL A 85 -2.94 -7.56 -3.95
N ASP A 86 -4.28 -7.59 -3.95
CA ASP A 86 -5.10 -6.45 -3.52
C ASP A 86 -4.83 -6.07 -2.06
N THR A 87 -4.51 -7.07 -1.23
CA THR A 87 -4.23 -6.90 0.21
C THR A 87 -2.82 -6.37 0.46
N ILE A 88 -1.84 -6.73 -0.39
CA ILE A 88 -0.50 -6.11 -0.41
C ILE A 88 -0.59 -4.63 -0.77
N GLU A 89 -1.38 -4.28 -1.80
CA GLU A 89 -1.63 -2.89 -2.19
C GLU A 89 -2.25 -2.08 -1.04
N MET A 90 -3.22 -2.68 -0.34
CA MET A 90 -3.86 -2.07 0.83
C MET A 90 -2.86 -1.85 1.97
N ALA A 91 -2.03 -2.84 2.30
CA ALA A 91 -1.02 -2.72 3.35
C ALA A 91 -0.03 -1.58 3.05
N ALA A 92 0.42 -1.47 1.80
CA ALA A 92 1.32 -0.41 1.37
C ALA A 92 0.67 0.97 1.44
N LEU A 93 -0.59 1.10 1.02
CA LEU A 93 -1.33 2.35 1.11
C LEU A 93 -1.55 2.78 2.57
N GLU A 94 -1.87 1.84 3.47
CA GLU A 94 -1.94 2.14 4.91
C GLU A 94 -0.60 2.60 5.46
N ALA A 95 0.51 2.01 5.02
CA ALA A 95 1.84 2.42 5.44
C ALA A 95 2.20 3.83 4.98
N ILE A 96 1.81 4.21 3.76
CA ILE A 96 1.95 5.58 3.26
C ILE A 96 1.21 6.55 4.18
N HIS A 97 -0.02 6.25 4.57
CA HIS A 97 -0.80 7.10 5.49
C HIS A 97 -0.16 7.17 6.87
N ILE A 98 0.30 6.05 7.44
CA ILE A 98 0.96 6.03 8.76
C ILE A 98 2.26 6.84 8.73
N LEU A 99 3.08 6.69 7.69
CA LEU A 99 4.32 7.45 7.56
C LEU A 99 4.04 8.96 7.50
N TYR A 100 2.97 9.34 6.82
CA TYR A 100 2.50 10.71 6.78
C TYR A 100 2.04 11.21 8.16
N ASP A 101 1.19 10.45 8.86
CA ASP A 101 0.65 10.84 10.17
C ASP A 101 1.74 10.94 11.25
N GLN A 102 2.78 10.09 11.18
CA GLN A 102 3.87 10.08 12.15
C GLN A 102 4.88 11.21 11.95
N HIS A 103 5.08 11.65 10.71
CA HIS A 103 6.17 12.57 10.33
C HIS A 103 5.71 13.68 9.37
N PRO A 104 4.65 14.44 9.70
CA PRO A 104 4.00 15.36 8.76
C PRO A 104 4.94 16.48 8.29
N GLU A 105 5.82 16.99 9.16
CA GLU A 105 6.77 18.05 8.80
C GLU A 105 7.87 17.54 7.87
N GLU A 106 8.41 16.35 8.12
CA GLU A 106 9.46 15.76 7.31
C GLU A 106 8.96 15.36 5.93
N VAL A 107 7.73 14.83 5.83
CA VAL A 107 7.15 14.41 4.54
C VAL A 107 6.58 15.57 3.73
N ALA A 108 6.25 16.70 4.36
CA ALA A 108 5.68 17.87 3.69
C ALA A 108 6.59 18.49 2.62
N ALA A 109 7.90 18.18 2.63
CA ALA A 109 8.87 18.64 1.64
C ALA A 109 9.05 17.68 0.44
N TYR A 110 8.33 16.55 0.41
CA TYR A 110 8.49 15.50 -0.60
C TYR A 110 7.14 15.13 -1.25
N PRO A 111 7.16 14.50 -2.45
CA PRO A 111 5.92 14.15 -3.17
C PRO A 111 4.93 13.31 -2.35
N ILE A 112 5.40 12.45 -1.46
CA ILE A 112 4.55 11.64 -0.57
C ILE A 112 3.65 12.48 0.36
N GLY A 113 4.09 13.68 0.76
CA GLY A 113 3.29 14.60 1.57
C GLY A 113 2.07 15.19 0.85
N LEU A 114 1.99 15.00 -0.48
CA LEU A 114 0.86 15.38 -1.33
C LEU A 114 -0.07 14.21 -1.66
N PHE A 115 0.29 12.97 -1.31
CA PHE A 115 -0.62 11.84 -1.51
C PHE A 115 -1.91 12.07 -0.72
N PRO A 116 -3.08 11.73 -1.29
CA PRO A 116 -4.36 11.81 -0.60
C PRO A 116 -4.28 11.21 0.80
N ALA A 117 -4.76 11.94 1.80
CA ALA A 117 -4.95 11.40 3.13
C ALA A 117 -6.07 10.34 3.12
N ALA A 118 -6.07 9.48 4.15
CA ALA A 118 -7.12 8.49 4.35
C ALA A 118 -8.52 9.14 4.45
N ASP A 119 -8.61 10.31 5.08
CA ASP A 119 -9.80 11.16 5.04
C ASP A 119 -9.65 12.26 3.99
N SER A 120 -10.51 12.21 2.97
CA SER A 120 -10.62 13.27 1.94
C SER A 120 -10.91 14.68 2.48
N ARG A 121 -11.35 14.80 3.73
CA ARG A 121 -11.67 16.06 4.41
C ARG A 121 -10.62 16.49 5.42
N ASP A 122 -9.47 15.82 5.47
CA ASP A 122 -8.35 16.20 6.33
C ASP A 122 -7.96 17.67 6.05
N PRO A 123 -8.12 18.57 7.03
CA PRO A 123 -7.86 20.00 6.83
C PRO A 123 -6.37 20.29 6.61
N GLU A 124 -5.47 19.49 7.18
CA GLU A 124 -4.03 19.62 7.02
C GLU A 124 -3.62 19.24 5.59
N TRP A 125 -4.17 18.13 5.08
CA TRP A 125 -3.96 17.73 3.70
C TRP A 125 -4.51 18.74 2.70
N VAL A 126 -5.74 19.21 2.90
CA VAL A 126 -6.34 20.27 2.07
C VAL A 126 -5.49 21.54 2.08
N PHE A 127 -4.97 21.92 3.26
CA PHE A 127 -4.08 23.07 3.39
C PHE A 127 -2.80 22.89 2.58
N ARG A 128 -2.12 21.74 2.67
CA ARG A 128 -0.88 21.47 1.92
C ARG A 128 -1.09 21.46 0.42
N ILE A 129 -2.13 20.81 -0.09
CA ILE A 129 -2.46 20.82 -1.52
C ILE A 129 -2.69 22.25 -2.01
N SER A 130 -3.43 23.05 -1.24
CA SER A 130 -3.74 24.45 -1.56
C SER A 130 -2.51 25.37 -1.54
N HIS A 131 -1.47 25.00 -0.79
CA HIS A 131 -0.23 25.77 -0.62
C HIS A 131 1.02 25.04 -1.14
N SER A 132 0.84 24.07 -2.05
CA SER A 132 1.89 23.19 -2.59
C SER A 132 2.90 23.91 -3.49
N GLY A 133 2.75 25.22 -3.72
CA GLY A 133 3.66 26.03 -4.53
C GLY A 133 5.13 25.98 -4.10
N HIS A 134 5.40 25.69 -2.81
CA HIS A 134 6.77 25.52 -2.31
C HIS A 134 7.40 24.16 -2.67
N LEU A 135 6.59 23.12 -2.85
CA LEU A 135 7.02 21.80 -3.34
C LEU A 135 7.27 21.82 -4.85
N LEU A 136 6.50 22.65 -5.56
CA LEU A 136 6.65 22.95 -6.99
C LEU A 136 7.83 23.90 -7.27
N GLY A 137 8.89 23.84 -6.46
CA GLY A 137 10.19 24.49 -6.73
C GLY A 137 11.12 23.58 -7.52
N ASP A 138 12.23 23.15 -6.92
CA ASP A 138 13.24 22.33 -7.61
C ASP A 138 12.77 20.89 -7.92
N LEU A 139 11.67 20.43 -7.33
CA LEU A 139 11.12 19.07 -7.47
C LEU A 139 9.83 19.01 -8.31
N VAL A 140 9.50 20.03 -9.12
CA VAL A 140 8.24 20.09 -9.90
C VAL A 140 8.00 18.84 -10.72
N GLU A 141 9.00 18.44 -11.52
CA GLU A 141 8.85 17.33 -12.44
C GLU A 141 8.69 16.01 -11.69
N GLU A 142 9.54 15.76 -10.69
CA GLU A 142 9.46 14.57 -9.83
C GLU A 142 8.13 14.49 -9.09
N THR A 143 7.65 15.62 -8.56
CA THR A 143 6.38 15.71 -7.85
C THR A 143 5.20 15.42 -8.78
N LEU A 144 5.17 16.02 -9.97
CA LEU A 144 4.12 15.78 -10.97
C LEU A 144 4.12 14.32 -11.43
N CYS A 145 5.29 13.76 -11.76
CA CYS A 145 5.43 12.37 -12.17
C CYS A 145 4.94 11.42 -11.07
N THR A 146 5.35 11.66 -9.82
CA THR A 146 4.95 10.84 -8.67
C THR A 146 3.45 10.91 -8.41
N MET A 147 2.83 12.10 -8.53
CA MET A 147 1.38 12.26 -8.42
C MET A 147 0.62 11.56 -9.55
N ILE A 148 1.10 11.63 -10.80
CA ILE A 148 0.49 10.91 -11.93
C ILE A 148 0.56 9.40 -11.71
N ARG A 149 1.72 8.89 -11.25
CA ARG A 149 1.89 7.47 -10.90
C ARG A 149 0.94 7.05 -9.78
N PHE A 150 0.85 7.85 -8.71
CA PHE A 150 -0.11 7.61 -7.63
C PHE A 150 -1.54 7.53 -8.14
N MET A 151 -1.98 8.48 -8.98
CA MET A 151 -3.33 8.45 -9.56
C MET A 151 -3.59 7.20 -10.42
N ASN A 152 -2.61 6.78 -11.22
CA ASN A 152 -2.71 5.56 -12.03
C ASN A 152 -2.80 4.30 -11.16
N VAL A 153 -1.96 4.21 -10.12
CA VAL A 153 -1.98 3.11 -9.14
C VAL A 153 -3.32 3.06 -8.41
N GLN A 154 -3.81 4.21 -7.93
CA GLN A 154 -5.10 4.32 -7.26
C GLN A 154 -6.26 3.90 -8.18
N HIS A 155 -6.25 4.30 -9.45
CA HIS A 155 -7.25 3.86 -10.42
C HIS A 155 -7.21 2.34 -10.62
N HIS A 156 -6.02 1.75 -10.75
CA HIS A 156 -5.85 0.31 -10.87
C HIS A 156 -6.36 -0.43 -9.62
N TYR A 157 -6.02 0.07 -8.43
CA TYR A 157 -6.46 -0.47 -7.16
C TYR A 157 -8.00 -0.45 -7.02
N GLN A 158 -8.66 0.63 -7.44
CA GLN A 158 -10.13 0.71 -7.48
C GLN A 158 -10.75 -0.36 -8.40
N ILE A 159 -10.13 -0.63 -9.56
CA ILE A 159 -10.59 -1.70 -10.46
C ILE A 159 -10.45 -3.08 -9.79
N LEU A 160 -9.34 -3.33 -9.08
CA LEU A 160 -9.11 -4.58 -8.34
C LEU A 160 -10.17 -4.76 -7.24
N GLN A 161 -10.40 -3.74 -6.42
CA GLN A 161 -11.42 -3.74 -5.37
C GLN A 161 -12.82 -4.02 -5.94
N HIS A 162 -13.18 -3.38 -7.05
CA HIS A 162 -14.46 -3.61 -7.72
C HIS A 162 -14.61 -5.06 -8.22
N ARG A 163 -13.55 -5.65 -8.79
CA ARG A 163 -13.57 -7.05 -9.23
C ARG A 163 -13.73 -8.01 -8.06
N SER A 164 -13.01 -7.77 -6.97
CA SER A 164 -13.09 -8.58 -5.74
C SER A 164 -14.49 -8.51 -5.13
N MET A 165 -15.11 -7.32 -5.08
CA MET A 165 -16.48 -7.15 -4.60
C MET A 165 -17.52 -7.88 -5.47
N ASN A 166 -17.34 -7.87 -6.80
CA ASN A 166 -18.22 -8.63 -7.71
C ASN A 166 -18.09 -10.14 -7.51
N GLN A 167 -16.87 -10.65 -7.30
CA GLN A 167 -16.64 -12.07 -7.01
C GLN A 167 -17.35 -12.49 -5.72
N LEU A 168 -17.27 -11.68 -4.67
CA LEU A 168 -17.95 -11.94 -3.40
C LEU A 168 -19.46 -11.91 -3.51
N THR A 169 -20.00 -10.97 -4.28
CA THR A 169 -21.43 -10.90 -4.55
C THR A 169 -21.92 -12.17 -5.24
N ASN A 170 -21.14 -12.70 -6.20
CA ASN A 170 -21.47 -13.95 -6.89
C ASN A 170 -21.42 -15.16 -5.95
N ILE A 171 -20.42 -15.23 -5.06
CA ILE A 171 -20.31 -16.29 -4.05
C ILE A 171 -21.51 -16.23 -3.09
N ALA A 172 -21.83 -15.05 -2.55
CA ALA A 172 -22.98 -14.89 -1.66
C ALA A 172 -24.31 -15.32 -2.34
N GLN A 173 -24.50 -14.97 -3.61
CA GLN A 173 -25.68 -15.36 -4.37
C GLN A 173 -25.76 -16.87 -4.64
N SER A 174 -24.62 -17.55 -4.89
CA SER A 174 -24.62 -19.00 -5.07
C SER A 174 -24.96 -19.73 -3.77
N HIS A 175 -24.41 -19.29 -2.64
CA HIS A 175 -24.76 -19.83 -1.33
C HIS A 175 -26.26 -19.64 -1.02
N HIS A 176 -26.82 -18.46 -1.28
CA HIS A 176 -28.26 -18.23 -1.04
C HIS A 176 -29.15 -19.17 -1.87
N ARG A 177 -28.84 -19.34 -3.16
CA ARG A 177 -29.60 -20.26 -4.05
C ARG A 177 -29.53 -21.73 -3.61
N ASN A 178 -28.41 -22.15 -3.02
CA ASN A 178 -28.23 -23.51 -2.53
C ASN A 178 -28.96 -23.79 -1.21
N VAL A 179 -29.28 -22.75 -0.43
CA VAL A 179 -30.05 -22.87 0.83
C VAL A 179 -31.56 -22.91 0.57
N ASP A 180 -32.02 -22.38 -0.56
CA ASP A 180 -33.44 -22.36 -0.97
C ASP A 180 -33.90 -23.63 -1.73
N GLN A 181 -33.03 -24.64 -1.87
CA GLN A 181 -33.31 -25.96 -2.48
C GLN A 181 -33.38 -27.06 -1.42
#